data_AF-A0A9R1IP86-F1
#
_entry.id   AF-A0A9R1IP86-F1
#
_cell.length_a   1.000
_cell.length_b   1.000
_cell.length_c   1.000
_cell.angle_alpha   90.00
_cell.angle_beta   90.00
_cell.angle_gamma   90.00
#
_symmetry.space_group_name_H-M   'P 1'
#
loop_
_entity.id
_entity.type
_entity.pdbx_description
1 polymer ?
#
loop_
_entity_poly.entity_id
_entity_poly.type
_entity_poly.pdbx_seq_one_letter_code
_entity_poly.pdbx_strand_id
1 'polypeptide(L)'
;MDILPPLPSVQNSSYHMFSTILSKEDGAGGMSYVYMLVEGVDENKVFRVRVYMLQRGVWCMHTSSTTKIPLLLLPRKVLLVDNKIYIADKFSDDIIVLELPASSFSKISVPQGVQCHHYTTILSRADDASGVYLTHVHVKELQLCIWLHKGHNWLLVNTICLRQMWANLRMLDHTLGDEDVDFHFLSHVGDNAEFVFLEMSNCTLHLDVTSRTLRKVHGTPIKNGHFIAVHPFMMIWPPIFPLLKDATARNGM
;
A
#
# COMPACT_ATOMS: atom_id res chain seq x y z
N MET A 1 16.20 -17.94 -16.42
CA MET A 1 16.15 -16.94 -15.33
C MET A 1 15.80 -15.65 -16.03
N ASP A 2 14.52 -15.29 -16.04
CA ASP A 2 14.07 -14.11 -16.77
C ASP A 2 14.44 -12.88 -15.96
N ILE A 3 15.52 -12.23 -16.38
CA ILE A 3 16.01 -11.00 -15.77
C ILE A 3 15.03 -9.90 -16.20
N LEU A 4 14.39 -9.24 -15.24
CA LEU A 4 13.60 -8.03 -15.52
C LEU A 4 14.48 -7.05 -16.30
N PRO A 5 14.03 -6.53 -17.45
CA PRO A 5 14.82 -5.57 -18.21
C PRO A 5 15.06 -4.31 -17.37
N PRO A 6 16.19 -3.62 -17.61
CA PRO A 6 16.54 -2.42 -16.85
C PRO A 6 15.41 -1.40 -16.93
N LEU A 7 15.05 -0.84 -15.77
CA LEU A 7 13.98 0.15 -15.68
C LEU A 7 14.37 1.41 -16.46
N PRO A 8 13.44 2.00 -17.24
CA PRO A 8 13.65 3.28 -17.87
C PRO A 8 14.07 4.33 -16.84
N SER A 9 15.18 5.01 -17.12
CA SER A 9 15.69 6.11 -16.31
C SER A 9 15.77 7.37 -17.14
N VAL A 10 15.73 8.52 -16.48
CA VAL A 10 15.83 9.83 -17.15
C VAL A 10 17.25 10.34 -16.91
N GLN A 11 17.97 10.60 -18.00
CA GLN A 11 19.38 11.01 -17.96
C GLN A 11 19.59 12.48 -17.49
N ASN A 12 18.52 13.29 -17.48
CA ASN A 12 18.62 14.76 -17.41
C ASN A 12 17.61 15.43 -16.47
N SER A 13 17.05 14.71 -15.47
CA SER A 13 16.16 15.35 -14.50
C SER A 13 16.96 15.91 -13.33
N SER A 14 16.92 17.23 -13.14
CA SER A 14 17.50 17.89 -11.97
C SER A 14 16.92 17.35 -10.64
N TYR A 15 15.74 16.71 -10.68
CA TYR A 15 15.07 16.11 -9.53
C TYR A 15 14.24 14.87 -9.92
N HIS A 16 14.81 13.66 -9.79
CA HIS A 16 14.02 12.42 -9.75
C HIS A 16 13.29 12.35 -8.40
N MET A 17 11.96 12.36 -8.41
CA MET A 17 11.19 12.38 -7.16
C MET A 17 10.73 10.98 -6.74
N PHE A 18 10.21 10.18 -7.68
CA PHE A 18 9.51 8.95 -7.31
C PHE A 18 9.34 8.00 -8.50
N SER A 19 9.47 6.70 -8.24
CA SER A 19 9.11 5.66 -9.20
C SER A 19 8.58 4.41 -8.50
N THR A 20 7.74 3.65 -9.19
CA THR A 20 7.16 2.41 -8.67
C THR A 20 6.76 1.45 -9.79
N ILE A 21 6.82 0.15 -9.50
CA ILE A 21 6.28 -0.90 -10.37
C ILE A 21 4.93 -1.32 -9.80
N LEU A 22 3.91 -1.28 -10.64
CA LEU A 22 2.56 -1.71 -10.37
C LEU A 22 2.30 -2.96 -11.20
N SER A 23 1.48 -3.86 -10.67
CA SER A 23 1.03 -5.05 -11.36
C SER A 23 -0.49 -5.09 -11.47
N LYS A 24 -0.96 -5.73 -12.52
CA LYS A 24 -2.38 -6.02 -12.80
C LYS A 24 -2.47 -7.42 -13.37
N GLU A 25 -3.41 -8.23 -12.87
CA GLU A 25 -3.79 -9.48 -13.52
C GLU A 25 -4.47 -9.15 -14.85
N ASP A 26 -4.02 -9.78 -15.93
CA ASP A 26 -4.77 -9.80 -17.17
C ASP A 26 -5.89 -10.85 -17.09
N GLY A 27 -6.99 -10.61 -17.82
CA GLY A 27 -8.16 -11.50 -17.79
C GLY A 27 -7.89 -12.92 -18.32
N ALA A 28 -6.68 -13.23 -18.76
CA ALA A 28 -6.25 -14.57 -19.19
C ALA A 28 -5.35 -15.27 -18.15
N GLY A 29 -5.22 -14.72 -16.94
CA GLY A 29 -4.42 -15.29 -15.86
C GLY A 29 -2.92 -14.98 -15.94
N GLY A 30 -2.52 -14.08 -16.85
CA GLY A 30 -1.18 -13.51 -16.91
C GLY A 30 -1.05 -12.23 -16.08
N MET A 31 0.19 -11.77 -15.88
CA MET A 31 0.48 -10.54 -15.16
C MET A 31 0.99 -9.47 -16.12
N SER A 32 0.35 -8.31 -16.10
CA SER A 32 0.84 -7.10 -16.73
C SER A 32 1.58 -6.23 -15.71
N TYR A 33 2.75 -5.73 -16.10
CA TYR A 33 3.57 -4.85 -15.26
C TYR A 33 3.62 -3.44 -15.85
N VAL A 34 3.40 -2.47 -14.98
CA VAL A 34 3.39 -1.05 -15.30
C VAL A 34 4.45 -0.38 -14.44
N TYR A 35 5.37 0.35 -15.06
CA TYR A 35 6.36 1.16 -14.35
C TYR A 35 5.97 2.63 -14.46
N MET A 36 5.73 3.27 -13.33
CA MET A 36 5.43 4.69 -13.24
C MET A 36 6.65 5.45 -12.75
N LEU A 37 7.00 6.52 -13.45
CA LEU A 37 8.12 7.40 -13.15
C LEU A 37 7.61 8.84 -13.05
N VAL A 38 7.94 9.52 -11.95
CA VAL A 38 7.56 10.91 -11.68
C VAL A 38 8.81 11.78 -11.57
N GLU A 39 8.93 12.73 -12.49
CA GLU A 39 10.05 13.67 -12.59
C GLU A 39 9.59 15.11 -12.35
N GLY A 40 10.39 15.91 -11.64
CA GLY A 40 10.17 17.36 -11.56
C GLY A 40 10.52 18.03 -12.88
N VAL A 41 9.63 18.88 -13.39
CA VAL A 41 9.82 19.61 -14.65
C VAL A 41 10.40 21.00 -14.39
N ASP A 42 9.91 21.68 -13.36
CA ASP A 42 10.33 23.04 -13.00
C ASP A 42 10.23 23.29 -11.48
N GLU A 43 10.64 24.49 -11.06
CA GLU A 43 10.56 24.96 -9.67
C GLU A 43 9.11 25.23 -9.21
N ASN A 44 8.14 25.27 -10.13
CA ASN A 44 6.72 25.53 -9.86
C ASN A 44 5.95 24.28 -9.43
N LYS A 45 6.66 23.21 -9.03
CA LYS A 45 6.05 21.95 -8.58
C LYS A 45 5.19 21.31 -9.68
N VAL A 46 5.56 21.49 -10.94
CA VAL A 46 5.00 20.74 -12.06
C VAL A 46 5.81 19.45 -12.22
N PHE A 47 5.11 18.33 -12.27
CA PHE A 47 5.69 17.01 -12.40
C PHE A 47 5.25 16.38 -13.72
N ARG A 48 6.17 15.69 -14.38
CA ARG A 48 5.85 14.81 -15.51
C ARG A 48 5.76 13.39 -14.99
N VAL A 49 4.64 12.74 -15.26
CA VAL A 49 4.42 11.33 -15.01
C VAL A 49 4.60 10.60 -16.32
N ARG A 50 5.53 9.66 -16.35
CA ARG A 50 5.75 8.74 -17.47
C ARG A 50 5.34 7.36 -17.03
N VAL A 51 4.55 6.69 -17.84
CA VAL A 51 4.09 5.33 -17.59
C VAL A 51 4.62 4.44 -18.69
N TYR A 52 5.30 3.37 -18.30
CA TYR A 52 5.83 2.34 -19.17
C TYR A 52 5.13 1.03 -18.89
N MET A 53 4.89 0.22 -19.92
CA MET A 53 4.36 -1.13 -19.78
C MET A 53 5.40 -2.14 -20.23
N LEU A 54 5.54 -3.24 -19.49
CA LEU A 54 6.43 -4.32 -19.86
C LEU A 54 5.77 -5.15 -20.97
N GLN A 55 6.37 -5.12 -22.15
CA GLN A 55 5.87 -5.85 -23.32
C GLN A 55 7.01 -6.67 -23.91
N ARG A 56 6.81 -8.00 -23.99
CA ARG A 56 7.78 -8.94 -24.59
C ARG A 56 9.21 -8.76 -24.05
N GLY A 57 9.34 -8.51 -22.74
CA GLY A 57 10.64 -8.34 -22.08
C GLY A 57 11.30 -6.97 -22.28
N VAL A 58 10.56 -5.96 -22.75
CA VAL A 58 11.05 -4.57 -22.89
C VAL A 58 10.05 -3.59 -22.29
N TRP A 59 10.54 -2.55 -21.63
CA TRP A 59 9.71 -1.45 -21.15
C TRP A 59 9.37 -0.49 -22.29
N CYS A 60 8.09 -0.43 -22.67
CA CYS A 60 7.59 0.46 -23.71
C CYS A 60 6.83 1.63 -23.08
N MET A 61 7.14 2.86 -23.47
CA MET A 61 6.39 4.03 -22.99
C MET A 61 4.94 3.94 -23.47
N HIS A 62 4.02 3.96 -22.52
CA HIS A 62 2.59 3.86 -22.78
C HIS A 62 1.93 5.24 -22.80
N THR A 63 2.25 6.09 -21.82
CA THR A 63 1.75 7.47 -21.75
C THR A 63 2.73 8.37 -21.00
N SER A 64 2.62 9.67 -21.25
CA SER A 64 3.33 10.72 -20.54
C SER A 64 2.43 11.94 -20.41
N SER A 65 2.29 12.48 -19.21
CA SER A 65 1.46 13.67 -18.95
C SER A 65 2.03 14.49 -17.79
N THR A 66 1.69 15.79 -17.74
CA THR A 66 2.17 16.71 -16.71
C THR A 66 1.03 17.13 -15.78
N THR A 67 1.36 17.28 -14.50
CA THR A 67 0.39 17.65 -13.47
C THR A 67 1.10 18.29 -12.28
N LYS A 68 0.34 18.99 -11.44
CA LYS A 68 0.82 19.48 -10.15
C LYS A 68 0.56 18.39 -9.11
N ILE A 69 1.57 17.57 -8.86
CA ILE A 69 1.56 16.56 -7.80
C ILE A 69 2.13 17.18 -6.53
N PRO A 70 1.56 16.93 -5.35
CA PRO A 70 2.19 17.37 -4.11
C PRO A 70 3.56 16.68 -3.87
N LEU A 71 4.44 17.37 -3.15
CA LEU A 71 5.89 17.15 -3.12
C LEU A 71 6.40 15.78 -2.63
N LEU A 72 5.57 14.84 -2.17
CA LEU A 72 6.06 13.62 -1.51
C LEU A 72 5.15 12.41 -1.79
N LEU A 73 5.30 11.81 -2.98
CA LEU A 73 4.70 10.52 -3.29
C LEU A 73 5.51 9.37 -2.69
N LEU A 74 4.81 8.41 -2.08
CA LEU A 74 5.39 7.17 -1.57
C LEU A 74 4.81 5.98 -2.34
N PRO A 75 5.58 4.90 -2.58
CA PRO A 75 5.13 3.76 -3.38
C PRO A 75 3.80 3.17 -2.93
N ARG A 76 3.57 3.10 -1.61
CA ARG A 76 2.36 2.52 -0.99
C ARG A 76 1.07 3.32 -1.26
N LYS A 77 1.16 4.48 -1.91
CA LYS A 77 0.02 5.34 -2.20
C LYS A 77 -0.43 5.29 -3.65
N VAL A 78 0.18 4.43 -4.45
CA VAL A 78 -0.12 4.29 -5.87
C VAL A 78 -0.79 2.96 -6.09
N LEU A 79 -2.00 3.00 -6.65
CA LEU A 79 -2.79 1.82 -6.94
C LEU A 79 -3.18 1.81 -8.41
N LEU A 80 -2.88 0.71 -9.10
CA LEU A 80 -3.37 0.45 -10.45
C LEU A 80 -4.67 -0.35 -10.36
N VAL A 81 -5.77 0.22 -10.86
CA VAL A 81 -7.04 -0.47 -11.06
C VAL A 81 -7.49 -0.26 -12.50
N ASP A 82 -7.71 -1.37 -13.19
CA ASP A 82 -7.94 -1.40 -14.62
C ASP A 82 -6.93 -0.58 -15.44
N ASN A 83 -7.35 0.56 -16.01
CA ASN A 83 -6.51 1.46 -16.81
C ASN A 83 -6.29 2.82 -16.11
N LYS A 84 -6.42 2.84 -14.77
CA LYS A 84 -6.33 4.04 -13.96
C LYS A 84 -5.30 3.86 -12.86
N ILE A 85 -4.47 4.89 -12.67
CA ILE A 85 -3.55 4.96 -11.54
C ILE A 85 -4.10 5.96 -10.54
N TYR A 86 -4.40 5.47 -9.34
CA TYR A 86 -4.83 6.28 -8.20
C TYR A 86 -3.64 6.62 -7.34
N ILE A 87 -3.54 7.89 -6.94
CA ILE A 87 -2.43 8.41 -6.16
C ILE A 87 -3.02 9.19 -4.98
N ALA A 88 -2.91 8.61 -3.79
CA ALA A 88 -3.22 9.32 -2.55
C ALA A 88 -2.02 10.18 -2.14
N ASP A 89 -2.24 11.44 -1.78
CA ASP A 89 -1.16 12.29 -1.25
C ASP A 89 -1.13 12.28 0.29
N LYS A 90 -0.04 12.76 0.92
CA LYS A 90 0.15 12.87 2.37
C LYS A 90 -0.59 14.05 3.01
N PHE A 91 -1.03 15.04 2.24
CA PHE A 91 -1.69 16.22 2.81
C PHE A 91 -2.82 16.76 1.93
N SER A 92 -3.39 15.91 1.07
CA SER A 92 -4.48 16.31 0.19
C SER A 92 -5.80 15.73 0.67
N ASP A 93 -6.83 16.55 0.52
CA ASP A 93 -8.24 16.15 0.61
C ASP A 93 -8.71 15.48 -0.70
N ASP A 94 -7.81 15.27 -1.66
CA ASP A 94 -8.10 14.64 -2.94
C ASP A 94 -7.15 13.45 -3.20
N ILE A 95 -7.68 12.46 -3.92
CA ILE A 95 -6.93 11.41 -4.60
C ILE A 95 -6.81 11.81 -6.07
N ILE A 96 -5.58 11.81 -6.58
CA ILE A 96 -5.30 12.09 -7.99
C ILE A 96 -5.53 10.80 -8.78
N VAL A 97 -6.21 10.90 -9.92
CA VAL A 97 -6.45 9.77 -10.82
C VAL A 97 -5.84 10.07 -12.17
N LEU A 98 -4.95 9.21 -12.65
CA LEU A 98 -4.42 9.24 -14.01
C LEU A 98 -5.11 8.17 -14.85
N GLU A 99 -5.88 8.61 -15.84
CA GLU A 99 -6.48 7.76 -16.87
C GLU A 99 -5.41 7.46 -17.93
N LEU A 100 -4.98 6.20 -18.05
CA LEU A 100 -3.89 5.82 -18.97
C LEU A 100 -4.25 6.05 -20.45
N PRO A 101 -5.43 5.66 -20.97
CA PRO A 101 -5.73 5.82 -22.40
C PRO A 101 -5.86 7.29 -22.82
N ALA A 102 -6.45 8.11 -21.96
CA ALA A 102 -6.65 9.54 -22.21
C ALA A 102 -5.43 10.40 -21.82
N SER A 103 -4.47 9.84 -21.08
CA SER A 103 -3.30 10.57 -20.55
C SER A 103 -3.70 11.80 -19.73
N SER A 104 -4.84 11.73 -19.03
CA SER A 104 -5.48 12.86 -18.36
C SER A 104 -5.58 12.65 -16.86
N PHE A 105 -5.45 13.74 -16.11
CA PHE A 105 -5.60 13.74 -14.66
C PHE A 105 -7.00 14.22 -14.25
N SER A 106 -7.56 13.55 -13.26
CA SER A 106 -8.74 13.99 -12.52
C SER A 106 -8.50 13.85 -11.02
N LYS A 107 -9.48 14.28 -10.22
CA LYS A 107 -9.42 14.26 -8.77
C LYS A 107 -10.71 13.68 -8.18
N ILE A 108 -10.56 12.94 -7.10
CA ILE A 108 -11.65 12.42 -6.29
C ILE A 108 -11.44 12.94 -4.88
N SER A 109 -12.38 13.71 -4.33
CA SER A 109 -12.27 14.14 -2.94
C SER A 109 -12.41 12.95 -2.00
N VAL A 110 -11.64 12.93 -0.91
CA VAL A 110 -11.66 11.87 0.11
C VAL A 110 -12.96 11.92 0.92
N PRO A 111 -13.36 10.82 1.60
CA PRO A 111 -14.52 10.85 2.48
C PRO A 111 -14.42 11.93 3.56
N GLN A 112 -15.55 12.51 3.96
CA GLN A 112 -15.58 13.56 4.98
C GLN A 112 -14.94 13.07 6.29
N GLY A 113 -14.04 13.88 6.86
CA GLY A 113 -13.32 13.56 8.09
C GLY A 113 -12.12 12.63 7.90
N VAL A 114 -11.81 12.22 6.67
CA VAL A 114 -10.57 11.52 6.33
C VAL A 114 -9.53 12.54 5.88
N GLN A 115 -8.33 12.46 6.46
CA GLN A 115 -7.15 13.16 5.94
C GLN A 115 -6.12 12.10 5.55
N CYS A 116 -5.78 12.02 4.26
CA CYS A 116 -4.85 11.02 3.78
C CYS A 116 -3.47 11.24 4.41
N HIS A 117 -2.98 10.29 5.20
CA HIS A 117 -1.64 10.34 5.80
C HIS A 117 -0.86 9.06 5.50
N HIS A 118 0.49 9.14 5.54
CA HIS A 118 1.36 8.03 5.15
C HIS A 118 1.09 6.74 5.93
N TYR A 119 0.91 6.86 7.25
CA TYR A 119 0.70 5.71 8.12
C TYR A 119 -0.77 5.35 8.27
N THR A 120 -1.71 6.27 8.07
CA THR A 120 -3.10 6.00 8.44
C THR A 120 -3.99 5.70 7.26
N THR A 121 -3.48 5.75 6.02
CA THR A 121 -4.32 5.58 4.81
C THR A 121 -3.64 4.72 3.75
N ILE A 122 -4.34 3.69 3.27
CA ILE A 122 -3.92 2.83 2.15
C ILE A 122 -5.10 2.63 1.19
N LEU A 123 -4.81 2.62 -0.11
CA LEU A 123 -5.76 2.26 -1.16
C LEU A 123 -5.62 0.77 -1.52
N SER A 124 -6.72 0.08 -1.77
CA SER A 124 -6.71 -1.29 -2.31
C SER A 124 -7.78 -1.49 -3.39
N ARG A 125 -7.63 -2.54 -4.20
CA ARG A 125 -8.50 -2.79 -5.36
C ARG A 125 -9.84 -3.37 -4.91
N ALA A 126 -10.89 -3.13 -5.67
CA ALA A 126 -12.08 -3.96 -5.67
C ALA A 126 -12.01 -4.99 -6.81
N ASP A 127 -12.50 -6.21 -6.58
CA ASP A 127 -12.44 -7.33 -7.54
C ASP A 127 -13.10 -7.04 -8.88
N ASP A 128 -14.19 -6.27 -8.86
CA ASP A 128 -14.95 -5.99 -10.08
C ASP A 128 -14.28 -4.93 -10.98
N ALA A 129 -13.05 -4.53 -10.65
CA ALA A 129 -12.27 -3.48 -11.30
C ALA A 129 -13.01 -2.14 -11.47
N SER A 130 -14.15 -1.96 -10.80
CA SER A 130 -15.03 -0.80 -10.93
C SER A 130 -14.89 0.17 -9.75
N GLY A 131 -14.13 -0.22 -8.73
CA GLY A 131 -14.01 0.53 -7.50
C GLY A 131 -12.64 0.44 -6.85
N VAL A 132 -12.44 1.34 -5.88
CA VAL A 132 -11.24 1.43 -5.06
C VAL A 132 -11.68 1.51 -3.61
N TYR A 133 -11.03 0.74 -2.75
CA TYR A 133 -11.17 0.88 -1.32
C TYR A 133 -10.17 1.89 -0.77
N LEU A 134 -10.62 2.70 0.18
CA LEU A 134 -9.77 3.52 1.04
C LEU A 134 -9.93 3.02 2.47
N THR A 135 -8.84 2.49 3.02
CA THR A 135 -8.76 2.08 4.42
C THR A 135 -8.05 3.17 5.20
N HIS A 136 -8.74 3.71 6.21
CA HIS A 136 -8.25 4.80 7.05
C HIS A 136 -8.28 4.41 8.53
N VAL A 137 -7.27 4.82 9.29
CA VAL A 137 -7.27 4.71 10.76
C VAL A 137 -7.40 6.09 11.40
N HIS A 138 -8.50 6.27 12.13
CA HIS A 138 -8.67 7.40 13.04
C HIS A 138 -7.85 7.15 14.30
N VAL A 139 -6.73 7.87 14.43
CA VAL A 139 -5.71 7.64 15.46
C VAL A 139 -6.23 7.88 16.88
N LYS A 140 -7.04 8.93 17.09
CA LYS A 140 -7.54 9.28 18.43
C LYS A 140 -8.57 8.25 18.93
N GLU A 141 -9.45 7.85 18.03
CA GLU A 141 -10.55 6.92 18.28
C GLU A 141 -10.07 5.46 18.27
N LEU A 142 -8.90 5.18 17.68
CA LEU A 142 -8.39 3.84 17.40
C LEU A 142 -9.41 3.01 16.64
N GLN A 143 -9.85 3.58 15.52
CA GLN A 143 -10.92 3.05 14.71
C GLN A 143 -10.48 2.95 13.26
N LEU A 144 -10.62 1.77 12.68
CA LEU A 144 -10.38 1.51 11.28
C LEU A 144 -11.69 1.69 10.52
N CYS A 145 -11.68 2.54 9.50
CA CYS A 145 -12.79 2.78 8.59
C CYS A 145 -12.39 2.33 7.19
N ILE A 146 -13.27 1.59 6.52
CA ILE A 146 -13.07 1.12 5.15
C ILE A 146 -14.17 1.74 4.30
N TRP A 147 -13.76 2.50 3.29
CA TRP A 147 -14.65 3.18 2.35
C TRP A 147 -14.49 2.58 0.96
N LEU A 148 -15.60 2.38 0.25
CA LEU A 148 -15.61 1.97 -1.14
C LEU A 148 -15.98 3.17 -2.02
N HIS A 149 -15.12 3.51 -2.98
CA HIS A 149 -15.46 4.44 -4.05
C HIS A 149 -15.96 3.67 -5.27
N LYS A 150 -17.22 3.92 -5.66
CA LYS A 150 -17.81 3.37 -6.89
C LYS A 150 -18.66 4.45 -7.57
N GLY A 151 -18.44 4.65 -8.87
CA GLY A 151 -19.04 5.77 -9.59
C GLY A 151 -18.48 7.12 -9.13
N HIS A 152 -19.33 7.92 -8.47
CA HIS A 152 -18.98 9.27 -7.99
C HIS A 152 -19.08 9.44 -6.47
N ASN A 153 -19.34 8.35 -5.72
CA ASN A 153 -19.65 8.41 -4.31
C ASN A 153 -18.76 7.47 -3.49
N TRP A 154 -18.54 7.87 -2.23
CA TRP A 154 -17.95 7.03 -1.19
C TRP A 154 -19.04 6.39 -0.34
N LEU A 155 -18.88 5.09 -0.07
CA LEU A 155 -19.71 4.34 0.85
C LEU A 155 -18.85 3.79 1.99
N LEU A 156 -19.20 4.09 3.24
CA LEU A 156 -18.57 3.46 4.39
C LEU A 156 -19.04 2.00 4.48
N VAL A 157 -18.16 1.06 4.17
CA VAL A 157 -18.50 -0.37 4.15
C VAL A 157 -18.23 -1.06 5.48
N ASN A 158 -17.24 -0.59 6.24
CA ASN A 158 -16.92 -1.19 7.53
C ASN A 158 -16.30 -0.18 8.49
N THR A 159 -16.49 -0.47 9.77
CA THR A 159 -15.98 0.30 10.89
C THR A 159 -15.60 -0.66 12.00
N ILE A 160 -14.32 -0.68 12.36
CA ILE A 160 -13.75 -1.65 13.29
C ILE A 160 -13.05 -0.90 14.43
N CYS A 161 -13.45 -1.21 15.68
CA CYS A 161 -12.83 -0.66 16.88
C CYS A 161 -11.55 -1.42 17.22
N LEU A 162 -10.40 -0.84 16.85
CA LEU A 162 -9.09 -1.44 17.12
C LEU A 162 -8.77 -1.47 18.62
N ARG A 163 -9.25 -0.48 19.38
CA ARG A 163 -9.07 -0.41 20.84
C ARG A 163 -9.54 -1.68 21.54
N GLN A 164 -10.75 -2.14 21.22
CA GLN A 164 -11.33 -3.32 21.85
C GLN A 164 -10.62 -4.60 21.41
N MET A 165 -10.29 -4.71 20.11
CA MET A 165 -9.57 -5.88 19.59
C MET A 165 -8.17 -6.01 20.19
N TRP A 166 -7.46 -4.89 20.35
CA TRP A 166 -6.16 -4.86 21.00
C TRP A 166 -6.23 -5.28 22.47
N ALA A 167 -7.20 -4.76 23.23
CA ALA A 167 -7.42 -5.16 24.62
C ALA A 167 -7.68 -6.67 24.74
N ASN A 168 -8.52 -7.22 23.87
CA ASN A 168 -8.80 -8.66 23.85
C ASN A 168 -7.56 -9.49 23.49
N LEU A 169 -6.76 -9.05 22.52
CA LEU A 169 -5.53 -9.75 22.13
C LEU A 169 -4.53 -9.78 23.28
N ARG A 170 -4.37 -8.67 24.02
CA ARG A 170 -3.49 -8.59 25.20
C ARG A 170 -3.93 -9.51 26.34
N MET A 171 -5.24 -9.69 26.53
CA MET A 171 -5.75 -10.63 27.52
C MET A 171 -5.38 -12.09 27.18
N LEU A 172 -5.29 -12.42 25.89
CA LEU A 172 -5.01 -13.76 25.40
C LEU A 172 -3.50 -14.04 25.22
N ASP A 173 -2.71 -13.02 24.86
CA ASP A 173 -1.28 -13.13 24.61
C ASP A 173 -0.47 -12.34 25.65
N HIS A 174 -0.02 -13.06 26.68
CA HIS A 174 0.79 -12.50 27.78
C HIS A 174 2.18 -12.02 27.35
N THR A 175 2.59 -12.25 26.10
CA THR A 175 3.87 -11.72 25.56
C THR A 175 3.76 -10.26 25.11
N LEU A 176 2.55 -9.70 25.05
CA LEU A 176 2.32 -8.30 24.76
C LEU A 176 2.48 -7.48 26.05
N GLY A 177 3.46 -6.58 26.05
CA GLY A 177 3.76 -5.71 27.20
C GLY A 177 2.58 -4.81 27.60
N ASP A 178 2.64 -4.32 28.84
CA ASP A 178 1.67 -3.39 29.41
C ASP A 178 1.91 -1.91 29.01
N GLU A 179 2.93 -1.68 28.18
CA GLU A 179 3.38 -0.35 27.79
C GLU A 179 2.35 0.41 26.94
N ASP A 180 2.43 1.75 27.00
CA ASP A 180 1.65 2.64 26.16
C ASP A 180 1.84 2.27 24.68
N VAL A 181 0.74 2.29 23.94
CA VAL A 181 0.73 1.78 22.58
C VAL A 181 1.43 2.77 21.64
N ASP A 182 2.66 2.44 21.25
CA ASP A 182 3.36 3.12 20.15
C ASP A 182 2.79 2.64 18.80
N PHE A 183 1.92 3.46 18.21
CA PHE A 183 1.21 3.11 16.99
C PHE A 183 1.97 3.53 15.72
N HIS A 184 2.25 2.55 14.86
CA HIS A 184 2.82 2.77 13.54
C HIS A 184 1.81 2.30 12.48
N PHE A 185 0.86 3.19 12.15
CA PHE A 185 -0.34 2.75 11.44
C PHE A 185 -0.07 2.20 10.01
N LEU A 186 -0.98 1.30 9.58
CA LEU A 186 -1.13 0.57 8.30
C LEU A 186 0.16 0.20 7.55
N SER A 187 0.46 -1.10 7.56
CA SER A 187 1.54 -1.70 6.77
C SER A 187 1.06 -2.04 5.36
N HIS A 188 -0.09 -2.73 5.26
CA HIS A 188 -0.67 -3.22 4.00
C HIS A 188 -2.18 -3.45 4.13
N VAL A 189 -2.91 -3.41 3.01
CA VAL A 189 -4.34 -3.78 2.91
C VAL A 189 -4.51 -4.72 1.72
N GLY A 190 -5.12 -5.88 1.93
CA GLY A 190 -5.43 -6.83 0.87
C GLY A 190 -6.42 -6.27 -0.16
N ASP A 191 -6.50 -6.92 -1.31
CA ASP A 191 -7.57 -6.62 -2.28
C ASP A 191 -8.94 -6.88 -1.62
N ASN A 192 -9.96 -6.14 -2.07
CA ASN A 192 -11.28 -6.00 -1.44
C ASN A 192 -11.29 -5.50 0.01
N ALA A 193 -10.13 -5.05 0.51
CA ALA A 193 -9.94 -4.77 1.93
C ALA A 193 -10.36 -5.94 2.83
N GLU A 194 -10.12 -7.18 2.38
CA GLU A 194 -10.49 -8.40 3.11
C GLU A 194 -9.64 -8.62 4.39
N PHE A 195 -8.39 -8.14 4.36
CA PHE A 195 -7.50 -8.14 5.51
C PHE A 195 -6.64 -6.87 5.56
N VAL A 196 -6.14 -6.56 6.75
CA VAL A 196 -5.27 -5.41 7.01
C VAL A 196 -4.09 -5.85 7.86
N PHE A 197 -2.88 -5.46 7.47
CA PHE A 197 -1.69 -5.55 8.31
C PHE A 197 -1.44 -4.21 9.01
N LEU A 198 -1.32 -4.27 10.34
CA LEU A 198 -1.13 -3.12 11.23
C LEU A 198 0.20 -3.27 11.96
N GLU A 199 0.99 -2.21 12.10
CA GLU A 199 2.13 -2.21 13.03
C GLU A 199 1.70 -1.48 14.32
N MET A 200 1.74 -2.19 15.45
CA MET A 200 1.41 -1.62 16.77
C MET A 200 2.34 -2.19 17.82
N SER A 201 2.93 -1.34 18.67
CA SER A 201 3.80 -1.75 19.79
C SER A 201 4.86 -2.79 19.38
N ASN A 202 5.57 -2.53 18.27
CA ASN A 202 6.58 -3.44 17.71
C ASN A 202 6.04 -4.83 17.36
N CYS A 203 4.75 -4.92 17.00
CA CYS A 203 4.14 -6.14 16.51
C CYS A 203 3.47 -5.86 15.17
N THR A 204 3.65 -6.79 14.23
CA THR A 204 2.83 -6.85 13.02
C THR A 204 1.59 -7.68 13.34
N LEU A 205 0.43 -7.07 13.17
CA LEU A 205 -0.87 -7.67 13.42
C LEU A 205 -1.61 -7.87 12.11
N HIS A 206 -2.20 -9.05 11.96
CA HIS A 206 -3.13 -9.37 10.88
C HIS A 206 -4.56 -9.21 11.40
N LEU A 207 -5.32 -8.31 10.78
CA LEU A 207 -6.76 -8.14 10.98
C LEU A 207 -7.49 -8.72 9.78
N ASP A 208 -8.26 -9.78 10.01
CA ASP A 208 -9.29 -10.24 9.05
C ASP A 208 -10.53 -9.36 9.22
N VAL A 209 -10.92 -8.67 8.15
CA VAL A 209 -12.02 -7.69 8.16
C VAL A 209 -13.38 -8.37 8.22
N THR A 210 -13.51 -9.54 7.60
CA THR A 210 -14.76 -10.30 7.51
C THR A 210 -15.06 -10.97 8.84
N SER A 211 -14.10 -11.74 9.37
CA SER A 211 -14.26 -12.44 10.65
C SER A 211 -14.06 -11.54 11.86
N ARG A 212 -13.55 -10.31 11.66
CA ARG A 212 -13.21 -9.35 12.71
C ARG A 212 -12.23 -9.94 13.72
N THR A 213 -11.27 -10.72 13.23
CA THR A 213 -10.26 -11.37 14.07
C THR A 213 -8.91 -10.67 13.93
N LEU A 214 -8.33 -10.31 15.07
CA LEU A 214 -6.99 -9.70 15.15
C LEU A 214 -6.01 -10.75 15.70
N ARG A 215 -4.91 -10.97 14.98
CA ARG A 215 -3.87 -11.94 15.34
C ARG A 215 -2.49 -11.31 15.23
N LYS A 216 -1.61 -11.62 16.18
CA LYS A 216 -0.19 -11.31 16.07
C LYS A 216 0.46 -12.28 15.08
N VAL A 217 1.11 -11.76 14.05
CA VAL A 217 1.83 -12.56 13.06
C VAL A 217 3.34 -12.42 13.17
N HIS A 218 3.82 -11.32 13.73
CA HIS A 218 5.23 -11.10 14.00
C HIS A 218 5.40 -10.19 15.22
N GLY A 219 6.43 -10.47 16.03
CA GLY A 219 6.88 -9.57 17.09
C GLY A 219 8.32 -9.14 16.81
N THR A 220 8.57 -7.85 16.74
CA THR A 220 9.92 -7.31 16.58
C THR A 220 10.53 -7.10 17.97
N PRO A 221 11.72 -7.66 18.25
CA PRO A 221 12.45 -7.26 19.44
C PRO A 221 12.81 -5.77 19.34
N ILE A 222 12.68 -5.05 20.45
CA ILE A 222 12.81 -3.58 20.66
C ILE A 222 14.12 -2.95 20.14
N LYS A 223 15.02 -3.73 19.55
CA LYS A 223 16.35 -3.27 19.13
C LYS A 223 16.29 -2.61 17.76
N ASN A 224 16.16 -1.29 17.80
CA ASN A 224 16.42 -0.31 16.75
C ASN A 224 15.19 -0.04 15.89
N GLY A 225 14.75 1.23 15.87
CA GLY A 225 13.56 1.74 15.18
C GLY A 225 13.58 1.58 13.65
N HIS A 226 13.59 0.33 13.20
CA HIS A 226 13.52 -0.07 11.81
C HIS A 226 12.04 -0.17 11.41
N PHE A 227 11.68 0.55 10.36
CA PHE A 227 10.39 0.41 9.70
C PHE A 227 10.31 -0.96 9.02
N ILE A 228 9.34 -1.78 9.41
CA ILE A 228 9.04 -3.04 8.71
C ILE A 228 8.21 -2.70 7.47
N ALA A 229 8.58 -3.30 6.34
CA ALA A 229 7.78 -3.25 5.13
C ALA A 229 7.23 -4.64 4.82
N VAL A 230 5.90 -4.76 4.92
CA VAL A 230 5.19 -5.97 4.52
C VAL A 230 4.78 -5.82 3.05
N HIS A 231 5.26 -6.75 2.22
CA HIS A 231 4.91 -6.84 0.82
C HIS A 231 4.29 -8.22 0.57
N PRO A 232 2.96 -8.33 0.39
CA PRO A 232 2.40 -9.59 -0.08
C PRO A 232 2.82 -9.81 -1.53
N PHE A 233 3.12 -11.06 -1.84
CA PHE A 233 3.44 -11.48 -3.20
C PHE A 233 2.81 -12.83 -3.44
N MET A 234 2.32 -13.03 -4.66
CA MET A 234 1.84 -14.33 -5.12
C MET A 234 2.99 -15.03 -5.85
N MET A 235 3.15 -16.33 -5.61
CA MET A 235 4.11 -17.16 -6.32
C MET A 235 3.36 -18.15 -7.21
N ILE A 236 3.90 -18.43 -8.40
CA ILE A 236 3.42 -19.50 -9.29
C ILE A 236 3.51 -20.87 -8.59
N TRP A 237 4.53 -21.02 -7.76
CA TRP A 237 4.79 -22.23 -6.99
C TRP A 237 4.74 -21.92 -5.50
N PRO A 238 4.22 -22.82 -4.65
CA PRO A 238 4.29 -22.65 -3.21
C PRO A 238 5.72 -22.32 -2.76
N PRO A 239 5.92 -21.31 -1.89
CA PRO A 239 7.25 -21.00 -1.37
C PRO A 239 7.85 -22.22 -0.68
N ILE A 240 9.05 -22.60 -1.10
CA ILE A 240 9.85 -23.60 -0.39
C ILE A 240 10.69 -22.83 0.62
N PHE A 241 10.25 -22.83 1.88
CA PHE A 241 11.03 -22.24 2.96
C PHE A 241 12.16 -23.21 3.34
N PRO A 242 13.40 -22.71 3.53
CA PRO A 242 14.47 -23.56 4.05
C PRO A 242 14.07 -24.07 5.44
N LEU A 243 14.39 -25.34 5.72
CA LEU A 243 14.19 -25.92 7.05
C LEU A 243 14.96 -25.04 8.06
N LEU A 244 14.28 -24.53 9.09
CA LEU A 244 14.97 -23.84 10.17
C LEU A 244 15.99 -24.82 10.74
N LYS A 245 17.28 -24.48 10.65
CA LYS A 245 18.29 -25.21 11.42
C LYS A 245 17.96 -24.91 12.88
N ASP A 246 17.56 -25.93 13.62
CA ASP A 246 17.42 -25.83 15.06
C ASP A 246 18.67 -25.12 15.59
N ALA A 247 18.46 -24.01 16.29
CA ALA A 247 19.51 -23.38 17.06
C ALA A 247 19.89 -24.37 18.14
N THR A 248 20.85 -25.24 17.81
CA THR A 248 21.40 -26.24 18.72
C THR A 248 21.77 -25.55 20.03
N ALA A 249 21.10 -26.02 21.08
CA ALA A 249 21.39 -25.83 22.49
C ALA A 249 22.80 -25.27 22.76
N ARG A 250 22.87 -23.99 23.14
CA ARG A 250 23.89 -23.53 24.08
C ARG A 250 23.31 -23.64 25.50
N ASN A 251 23.05 -24.88 25.91
CA ASN A 251 23.12 -25.26 27.31
C ASN A 251 24.32 -26.19 27.40
N GLY A 252 25.42 -25.67 27.93
CA GLY A 252 26.67 -26.40 28.08
C GLY A 252 27.69 -25.59 28.87
N MET A 253 27.55 -25.67 30.20
CA MET A 253 28.42 -25.17 31.30
C MET A 253 28.40 -23.68 31.61
#